data_AF-A0A510DZN7-F1
#
_entry.id   AF-A0A510DZN7-F1
#
_cell.length_a   1.000
_cell.length_b   1.000
_cell.length_c   1.000
_cell.angle_alpha   90.00
_cell.angle_beta   90.00
_cell.angle_gamma   90.00
#
_symmetry.space_group_name_H-M   'P 1'
#
loop_
_entity.id
_entity.type
_entity.pdbx_description
1 polymer ?
#
loop_
_entity_poly.entity_id
_entity_poly.type
_entity_poly.pdbx_seq_one_letter_code
_entity_poly.pdbx_strand_id
1 'polypeptide(L)'
;MKEFEHDCCKVNRNSASDFLMRPMYRTNKMKEGYKMKTLVTPKGVIQLLWLRENQKVNVMYSGNPCLTSKIVLEALCEWVNNGQVKGVGDAIEKLSKIRGFKVTKDVEDLTREVMNTITE
;
A
#
# COMPACT_ATOMS: atom_id res chain seq x y z
N MET A 1 5.98 -32.86 24.41
CA MET A 1 6.67 -31.57 24.21
C MET A 1 5.62 -30.56 23.81
N LYS A 2 5.50 -29.44 24.53
CA LYS A 2 4.62 -28.34 24.13
C LYS A 2 5.35 -27.55 23.05
N GLU A 3 4.88 -27.64 21.81
CA GLU A 3 5.32 -26.75 20.74
C GLU A 3 4.83 -25.35 21.08
N PHE A 4 5.76 -24.47 21.45
CA PHE A 4 5.52 -23.04 21.43
C PHE A 4 5.53 -22.61 19.96
N GLU A 5 4.38 -22.73 19.29
CA GLU A 5 4.14 -22.02 18.05
C GLU A 5 4.17 -20.52 18.38
N HIS A 6 5.32 -19.89 18.14
CA HIS A 6 5.44 -18.44 18.21
C HIS A 6 4.50 -17.83 17.16
N ASP A 7 3.41 -17.25 17.67
CA ASP A 7 2.46 -16.35 16.99
C ASP A 7 3.11 -15.03 16.51
N CYS A 8 4.42 -15.05 16.21
CA CYS A 8 5.21 -13.90 15.74
C CYS A 8 5.15 -13.70 14.21
N CYS A 9 4.50 -14.61 13.48
CA CYS A 9 4.53 -14.62 12.01
C CYS A 9 3.32 -13.96 11.34
N LYS A 10 2.30 -13.51 12.10
CA LYS A 10 1.27 -12.60 11.57
C LYS A 10 1.58 -11.19 12.06
N VAL A 11 2.51 -10.52 11.37
CA VAL A 11 2.78 -9.10 11.59
C VAL A 11 1.56 -8.30 11.11
N ASN A 12 0.56 -8.14 11.96
CA ASN A 12 -0.51 -7.18 11.74
C ASN A 12 0.08 -5.77 11.87
N ARG A 13 0.40 -5.15 10.72
CA ARG A 13 0.93 -3.79 10.67
C ARG A 13 -0.20 -2.81 11.00
N ASN A 14 -0.14 -2.22 12.20
CA ASN A 14 -1.22 -1.38 12.73
C ASN A 14 -0.77 0.05 13.07
N SER A 15 0.55 0.29 13.10
CA SER A 15 1.14 1.60 13.38
C SER A 15 1.99 2.10 12.22
N ALA A 16 2.15 3.42 12.14
CA ALA A 16 2.96 4.07 11.11
C ALA A 16 4.38 3.47 11.03
N SER A 17 4.99 3.15 12.17
CA SER A 17 6.32 2.55 12.22
C SER A 17 6.38 1.17 11.58
N ASP A 18 5.31 0.37 11.68
CA ASP A 18 5.27 -0.99 11.09
C ASP A 18 5.37 -0.93 9.57
N PHE A 19 4.68 0.04 8.95
CA PHE A 19 4.73 0.27 7.51
C PHE A 19 6.05 0.90 7.05
N LEU A 20 6.79 1.57 7.94
CA LEU A 20 8.09 2.16 7.60
C LEU A 20 9.25 1.17 7.71
N MET A 21 9.24 0.28 8.71
CA MET A 21 10.38 -0.57 9.07
C MET A 21 10.74 -1.60 8.00
N ARG A 22 9.74 -2.17 7.30
CA ARG A 22 9.99 -3.16 6.25
C ARG A 22 9.09 -2.89 5.04
N PRO A 23 9.61 -2.26 3.96
CA PRO A 23 8.87 -2.13 2.74
C PRO A 23 8.72 -3.50 2.08
N MET A 24 7.49 -4.01 2.00
CA MET A 24 7.17 -5.32 1.45
C MET A 24 6.69 -5.23 0.00
N TYR A 25 6.15 -4.08 -0.41
CA TYR A 25 5.51 -3.89 -1.71
C TYR A 25 6.28 -2.95 -2.63
N ARG A 26 7.41 -2.40 -2.14
CA ARG A 26 8.37 -1.70 -2.98
C ARG A 26 9.12 -2.68 -3.89
N THR A 27 9.18 -2.36 -5.18
CA THR A 27 10.04 -3.03 -6.16
C THR A 27 10.95 -2.03 -6.88
N ASN A 28 12.15 -2.47 -7.23
CA ASN A 28 13.06 -1.73 -8.12
C ASN A 28 13.06 -2.33 -9.54
N LYS A 29 12.28 -3.37 -9.80
CA LYS A 29 12.20 -4.07 -11.08
C LYS A 29 10.77 -4.00 -11.61
N MET A 30 10.65 -3.75 -12.91
CA MET A 30 9.40 -3.98 -13.62
C MET A 30 9.09 -5.48 -13.61
N LYS A 31 7.83 -5.82 -13.37
CA LYS A 31 7.35 -7.20 -13.40
C LYS A 31 6.60 -7.44 -14.71
N GLU A 32 6.88 -8.56 -15.36
CA GLU A 32 6.21 -8.95 -16.59
C GLU A 32 4.69 -9.05 -16.37
N GLY A 33 3.92 -8.55 -17.34
CA GLY A 33 2.46 -8.51 -17.27
C GLY A 33 1.87 -7.38 -16.42
N TYR A 34 2.66 -6.69 -15.58
CA TYR A 34 2.14 -5.58 -14.77
C TYR A 34 1.94 -4.34 -15.64
N LYS A 35 0.76 -3.72 -15.50
CA LYS A 35 0.53 -2.34 -15.93
C LYS A 35 1.31 -1.40 -15.03
N MET A 36 1.67 -0.22 -15.57
CA MET A 36 2.40 0.80 -14.84
C MET A 36 1.82 2.18 -15.10
N LYS A 37 1.74 3.00 -14.05
CA LYS A 37 1.40 4.43 -14.14
C LYS A 37 2.35 5.23 -13.26
N THR A 38 2.84 6.34 -13.80
CA THR A 38 3.63 7.29 -13.04
C THR A 38 2.69 8.27 -12.34
N LEU A 39 2.80 8.34 -11.01
CA LEU A 39 2.10 9.30 -10.16
C LEU A 39 3.08 10.42 -9.80
N VAL A 40 2.76 11.65 -10.19
CA VAL A 40 3.58 12.82 -9.89
C VAL A 40 2.99 13.51 -8.66
N THR A 41 3.66 13.37 -7.52
CA THR A 41 3.24 14.04 -6.29
C THR A 41 4.13 15.25 -6.02
N PRO A 42 3.68 16.23 -5.21
CA PRO A 42 4.53 17.34 -4.79
C PRO A 42 5.82 16.91 -4.08
N LYS A 43 5.88 15.67 -3.56
CA LYS A 43 6.99 15.13 -2.78
C LYS A 43 7.83 14.10 -3.53
N GLY A 44 7.60 13.95 -4.84
CA GLY A 44 8.39 13.08 -5.70
C GLY A 44 7.54 12.25 -6.66
N VAL A 45 8.25 11.49 -7.49
CA VAL A 45 7.66 10.62 -8.51
C VAL A 45 7.57 9.20 -7.96
N ILE A 46 6.37 8.61 -8.06
CA ILE A 46 6.08 7.23 -7.68
C ILE A 46 5.66 6.50 -8.95
N GLN A 47 6.13 5.28 -9.17
CA GLN A 47 5.52 4.42 -10.19
C GLN A 47 4.65 3.38 -9.49
N LEU A 48 3.39 3.32 -9.87
CA LEU A 48 2.47 2.29 -9.41
C LEU A 48 2.47 1.16 -10.44
N LEU A 49 2.62 -0.07 -9.97
CA LEU A 49 2.56 -1.27 -10.80
C LEU A 49 1.40 -2.14 -10.33
N TRP A 50 0.57 -2.61 -11.25
CA TRP A 50 -0.51 -3.53 -10.89
C TRP A 50 -0.80 -4.58 -11.95
N LEU A 51 -1.29 -5.73 -11.50
CA LEU A 51 -1.74 -6.85 -12.32
C LEU A 51 -3.09 -7.32 -11.78
N ARG A 52 -4.07 -7.56 -12.67
CA ARG A 52 -5.37 -8.11 -12.30
C ARG A 52 -5.51 -9.51 -12.91
N GLU A 53 -5.66 -10.51 -12.05
CA GLU A 53 -5.83 -11.92 -12.43
C GLU A 53 -6.89 -12.56 -11.54
N ASN A 54 -7.82 -13.34 -12.13
CA ASN A 54 -8.81 -14.14 -11.39
C ASN A 54 -9.54 -13.36 -10.27
N GLN A 55 -10.00 -12.14 -10.59
CA GLN A 55 -10.67 -11.21 -9.65
C GLN A 55 -9.80 -10.69 -8.48
N LYS A 56 -8.50 -11.00 -8.47
CA LYS A 56 -7.53 -10.45 -7.53
C LYS A 56 -6.72 -9.35 -8.22
N VAL A 57 -6.33 -8.36 -7.43
CA VAL A 57 -5.41 -7.30 -7.86
C VAL A 57 -4.13 -7.46 -7.06
N ASN A 58 -3.00 -7.51 -7.75
CA ASN A 58 -1.67 -7.40 -7.16
C ASN A 58 -1.12 -6.01 -7.46
N VAL A 59 -0.81 -5.24 -6.43
CA VAL A 59 -0.30 -3.88 -6.50
C VAL A 59 1.06 -3.82 -5.83
N MET A 60 1.97 -3.10 -6.48
CA MET A 60 3.31 -2.77 -6.01
C MET A 60 3.63 -1.33 -6.38
N TYR A 61 4.70 -0.79 -5.81
CA TYR A 61 5.17 0.54 -6.19
C TYR A 61 6.70 0.59 -6.31
N SER A 62 7.20 1.57 -7.05
CA SER A 62 8.63 1.89 -7.16
C SER A 62 8.89 3.37 -6.84
N GLY A 63 10.16 3.71 -6.68
CA GLY A 63 10.61 5.07 -6.37
C GLY A 63 10.97 5.28 -4.90
N ASN A 64 11.22 6.55 -4.54
CA ASN A 64 11.60 6.98 -3.19
C ASN A 64 10.55 7.96 -2.63
N PRO A 65 9.35 7.46 -2.28
CA PRO A 65 8.33 8.30 -1.67
C PRO A 65 8.80 8.84 -0.32
N CYS A 66 8.27 10.01 0.07
CA CYS A 66 8.41 10.51 1.44
C CYS A 66 7.77 9.53 2.45
N LEU A 67 8.10 9.66 3.74
CA LEU A 67 7.63 8.74 4.79
C LEU A 67 6.11 8.58 4.81
N THR A 68 5.36 9.69 4.68
CA THR A 68 3.90 9.67 4.63
C THR A 68 3.39 8.86 3.44
N SER A 69 3.87 9.17 2.23
CA SER A 69 3.49 8.45 1.01
C SER A 69 3.91 6.97 1.07
N LYS A 70 5.05 6.65 1.70
CA LYS A 70 5.50 5.28 1.90
C LYS A 70 4.51 4.49 2.76
N ILE A 71 4.04 5.06 3.88
CA ILE A 71 3.03 4.42 4.74
C ILE A 71 1.76 4.16 3.95
N VAL A 72 1.25 5.16 3.22
CA VAL A 72 0.05 5.02 2.38
C VAL A 72 0.23 3.90 1.36
N LEU A 73 1.30 3.92 0.57
CA LEU A 73 1.54 2.93 -0.47
C LEU A 73 1.68 1.51 0.09
N GLU A 74 2.43 1.33 1.18
CA GLU A 74 2.61 0.03 1.82
C GLU A 74 1.30 -0.53 2.39
N ALA A 75 0.49 0.33 3.01
CA ALA A 75 -0.82 -0.04 3.54
C ALA A 75 -1.81 -0.39 2.42
N LEU A 76 -1.91 0.46 1.39
CA LEU A 76 -2.81 0.23 0.26
C LEU A 76 -2.43 -1.05 -0.49
N CYS A 77 -1.15 -1.27 -0.79
CA CYS A 77 -0.70 -2.49 -1.46
C CYS A 77 -1.05 -3.74 -0.63
N GLU A 78 -0.81 -3.71 0.69
CA GLU A 78 -1.17 -4.83 1.56
C GLU A 78 -2.68 -5.13 1.53
N TRP A 79 -3.48 -4.11 1.75
CA TRP A 79 -4.91 -4.29 1.91
C TRP A 79 -5.59 -4.67 0.60
N VAL A 80 -5.16 -4.10 -0.53
CA VAL A 80 -5.68 -4.48 -1.84
C VAL A 80 -5.27 -5.91 -2.19
N ASN A 81 -3.99 -6.27 -2.00
CA ASN A 81 -3.49 -7.60 -2.35
C ASN A 81 -4.15 -8.70 -1.50
N ASN A 82 -4.55 -8.36 -0.27
CA ASN A 82 -5.27 -9.23 0.64
C ASN A 82 -6.80 -9.15 0.48
N GLY A 83 -7.33 -8.34 -0.45
CA GLY A 83 -8.76 -8.16 -0.68
C GLY A 83 -9.51 -7.49 0.47
N GLN A 84 -8.80 -6.79 1.36
CA GLN A 84 -9.35 -6.13 2.54
C GLN A 84 -9.98 -4.77 2.25
N VAL A 85 -9.57 -4.10 1.16
CA VAL A 85 -10.17 -2.84 0.71
C VAL A 85 -10.46 -2.91 -0.78
N LYS A 86 -11.61 -2.37 -1.19
CA LYS A 86 -12.06 -2.37 -2.60
C LYS A 86 -12.35 -0.98 -3.16
N GLY A 87 -12.36 0.04 -2.31
CA GLY A 87 -12.73 1.40 -2.72
C GLY A 87 -12.02 2.46 -1.89
N VAL A 88 -12.06 3.69 -2.41
CA VAL A 88 -11.40 4.86 -1.82
C VAL A 88 -11.86 5.12 -0.39
N GLY A 89 -13.17 5.12 -0.13
CA GLY A 89 -13.73 5.45 1.18
C GLY A 89 -13.25 4.53 2.29
N ASP A 90 -13.34 3.22 2.06
CA ASP A 90 -12.87 2.17 2.96
C ASP A 90 -11.34 2.26 3.19
N ALA A 91 -10.57 2.52 2.13
CA ALA A 91 -9.13 2.73 2.24
C ALA A 91 -8.77 3.94 3.12
N ILE A 92 -9.45 5.07 2.94
CA ILE A 92 -9.23 6.29 3.75
C ILE A 92 -9.63 6.05 5.21
N GLU A 93 -10.78 5.42 5.46
CA GLU A 93 -11.22 5.07 6.80
C GLU A 93 -10.19 4.17 7.49
N LYS A 94 -9.68 3.15 6.79
CA LYS A 94 -8.69 2.24 7.33
C LYS A 94 -7.34 2.91 7.58
N LEU A 95 -6.89 3.84 6.71
CA LEU A 95 -5.71 4.67 6.94
C LEU A 95 -5.86 5.51 8.22
N SER A 96 -7.05 6.06 8.49
CA SER A 96 -7.29 6.87 9.69
C SER A 96 -7.13 6.08 11.00
N LYS A 97 -7.21 4.75 10.94
CA LYS A 97 -7.03 3.84 12.08
C LYS A 97 -5.58 3.46 12.34
N ILE A 98 -4.64 3.82 11.45
CA ILE A 98 -3.21 3.55 11.66
C ILE A 98 -2.70 4.42 12.82
N ARG A 99 -2.18 3.78 13.87
CA ARG A 99 -1.66 4.50 15.04
C ARG A 99 -0.45 5.35 14.65
N GLY A 100 -0.47 6.62 15.05
CA GLY A 100 0.63 7.56 14.77
C GLY A 100 0.66 8.08 13.32
N PHE A 101 -0.44 7.87 12.56
CA PHE A 101 -0.60 8.38 11.21
C PHE A 101 -1.81 9.32 11.15
N LYS A 102 -1.68 10.41 10.41
CA LYS A 102 -2.76 11.38 10.18
C LYS A 102 -3.12 11.39 8.71
N VAL A 103 -4.39 11.21 8.40
CA VAL A 103 -4.93 11.41 7.06
C VAL A 103 -5.02 12.92 6.81
N THR A 104 -4.17 13.41 5.92
CA THR A 104 -4.18 14.79 5.41
C THR A 104 -4.77 14.80 4.00
N LYS A 105 -5.02 16.00 3.45
CA LYS A 105 -5.48 16.14 2.06
C LYS A 105 -4.55 15.45 1.06
N ASP A 106 -3.24 15.63 1.18
CA ASP A 106 -2.26 14.91 0.34
C ASP A 106 -2.39 13.38 0.42
N VAL A 107 -2.73 12.85 1.60
CA VAL A 107 -2.95 11.41 1.80
C VAL A 107 -4.23 10.96 1.11
N GLU A 108 -5.31 11.74 1.23
CA GLU A 108 -6.58 11.45 0.55
C GLU A 108 -6.42 11.50 -0.97
N ASP A 109 -5.73 12.52 -1.48
CA ASP A 109 -5.49 12.71 -2.91
C ASP A 109 -4.64 11.55 -3.47
N LEU A 110 -3.55 11.18 -2.79
CA LEU A 110 -2.74 10.02 -3.17
C LEU A 110 -3.55 8.72 -3.12
N THR A 111 -4.38 8.54 -2.10
CA THR A 111 -5.22 7.35 -1.95
C THR A 111 -6.24 7.25 -3.09
N ARG A 112 -6.90 8.36 -3.43
CA ARG A 112 -7.82 8.45 -4.57
C ARG A 112 -7.12 8.09 -5.87
N GLU A 113 -5.96 8.68 -6.12
CA GLU A 113 -5.24 8.46 -7.37
C GLU A 113 -4.76 7.01 -7.52
N VAL A 114 -4.22 6.41 -6.45
CA VAL A 114 -3.81 5.01 -6.42
C VAL A 114 -5.01 4.09 -6.64
N MET A 115 -6.07 4.25 -5.84
CA MET A 115 -7.22 3.36 -5.88
C MET A 115 -7.97 3.44 -7.22
N ASN A 116 -8.16 4.64 -7.76
CA ASN A 116 -8.80 4.81 -9.08
C ASN A 116 -7.98 4.11 -10.16
N THR A 117 -6.65 4.32 -10.17
CA THR A 117 -5.74 3.74 -11.18
C THR A 117 -5.79 2.21 -11.24
N ILE A 118 -5.93 1.54 -10.10
CA ILE A 118 -5.94 0.06 -10.03
C ILE A 118 -7.34 -0.55 -10.21
N THR A 119 -8.39 0.28 -10.11
CA THR A 119 -9.77 -0.15 -10.29
C THR A 119 -10.29 0.02 -11.72
N GLU A 120 -9.70 0.95 -12.48
CA GLU A 120 -9.87 1.13 -13.95
C GLU A 120 -9.47 -0.13 -14.74
#